data_AF-A0A524HTE9-F1
#
_entry.id   AF-A0A524HTE9-F1
#
_cell.length_a   1.000
_cell.length_b   1.000
_cell.length_c   1.000
_cell.angle_alpha   90.00
_cell.angle_beta   90.00
_cell.angle_gamma   90.00
#
_symmetry.space_group_name_H-M   'P 1'
#
loop_
_entity.id
_entity.type
_entity.pdbx_description
1 polymer ?
#
loop_
_entity_poly.entity_id
_entity_poly.type
_entity_poly.pdbx_seq_one_letter_code
_entity_poly.pdbx_strand_id
1 'polypeptide(L)'
;MRKTIWGLAAVWALGGGTAWAQDVQSVLQAAAENMGAVNLSCISYTGTGYVGLIGQQYDHRDDWPRVELAEYSRTINYDAKSSHEIRVLRQGNYVPRGGGRQPILGERRENNFVLDNFAWNEQGGNIIAAPTEAEIRQLDIW
;
A
#
# COMPACT_ATOMS: atom_id res chain seq x y z
N MET A 1 7.41 -69.89 29.91
CA MET A 1 6.69 -68.91 30.76
C MET A 1 7.78 -68.04 31.39
N ARG A 2 7.87 -66.71 31.26
CA ARG A 2 6.89 -65.62 31.19
C ARG A 2 7.48 -64.45 30.37
N LYS A 3 6.62 -63.82 29.56
CA LYS A 3 6.88 -62.74 28.57
C LYS A 3 7.06 -61.37 29.25
N THR A 4 7.77 -60.43 28.58
CA THR A 4 7.45 -58.98 28.41
C THR A 4 8.69 -58.26 27.83
N ILE A 5 8.86 -58.13 26.50
CA ILE A 5 8.40 -57.02 25.63
C ILE A 5 8.38 -55.65 26.32
N TRP A 6 9.50 -54.92 26.26
CA TRP A 6 9.60 -53.48 26.54
C TRP A 6 10.37 -52.72 25.44
N GLY A 7 10.48 -53.30 24.24
CA GLY A 7 11.28 -52.74 23.13
C GLY A 7 10.53 -51.81 22.18
N LEU A 8 9.26 -51.47 22.41
CA LEU A 8 8.42 -50.81 21.39
C LEU A 8 7.72 -49.51 21.83
N ALA A 9 7.99 -49.00 23.03
CA ALA A 9 7.41 -47.73 23.48
C ALA A 9 8.33 -46.51 23.28
N ALA A 10 9.61 -46.71 22.99
CA ALA A 10 10.56 -45.60 22.84
C ALA A 10 10.63 -45.01 21.41
N VAL A 11 10.02 -45.66 20.41
CA VAL A 11 10.13 -45.24 19.00
C VAL A 11 8.97 -44.34 18.55
N TRP A 12 7.88 -44.23 19.33
CA TRP A 12 6.73 -43.38 18.97
C TRP A 12 6.75 -41.97 19.58
N ALA A 13 7.73 -41.64 20.44
CA ALA A 13 7.80 -40.34 21.10
C ALA A 13 8.71 -39.31 20.38
N LEU A 14 9.36 -39.68 19.27
CA LEU A 14 10.30 -38.81 18.55
C LEU A 14 9.79 -38.29 17.20
N GLY A 15 8.55 -38.57 16.82
CA GLY A 15 7.98 -38.16 15.53
C GLY A 15 7.05 -36.93 15.56
N GLY A 16 6.80 -36.34 16.73
CA GLY A 16 5.73 -35.35 16.92
C GLY A 16 6.13 -33.87 16.84
N GLY A 17 7.40 -33.55 16.57
CA GLY A 17 7.97 -32.21 16.80
C GLY A 17 8.15 -31.30 15.60
N THR A 18 7.97 -31.76 14.34
CA THR A 18 8.35 -30.97 13.16
C THR A 18 7.26 -30.79 12.10
N ALA A 19 6.07 -31.35 12.29
CA ALA A 19 4.98 -31.22 11.31
C ALA A 19 4.39 -29.80 11.18
N TRP A 20 4.79 -28.87 12.05
CA TRP A 20 4.33 -27.47 12.05
C TRP A 20 5.29 -26.53 11.31
N ALA A 21 6.36 -27.07 10.73
CA ALA A 21 7.14 -26.42 9.69
C ALA A 21 6.74 -26.98 8.32
N GLN A 22 5.43 -27.09 8.02
CA GLN A 22 5.05 -27.02 6.61
C GLN A 22 5.72 -25.74 6.09
N ASP A 23 6.63 -25.96 5.14
CA ASP A 23 7.56 -24.96 4.63
C ASP A 23 6.82 -23.65 4.40
N VAL A 24 7.14 -22.61 5.18
CA VAL A 24 6.47 -21.30 5.11
C VAL A 24 6.52 -20.77 3.67
N GLN A 25 7.60 -21.08 2.95
CA GLN A 25 7.75 -20.77 1.55
C GLN A 25 6.69 -21.47 0.69
N SER A 26 6.40 -22.74 0.96
CA SER A 26 5.36 -23.48 0.22
C SER A 26 3.95 -22.92 0.44
N VAL A 27 3.65 -22.45 1.66
CA VAL A 27 2.36 -21.83 1.98
C VAL A 27 2.23 -20.47 1.30
N LEU A 28 3.27 -19.64 1.38
CA LEU A 28 3.31 -18.34 0.70
C LEU A 28 3.23 -18.49 -0.82
N GLN A 29 3.93 -19.47 -1.38
CA GLN A 29 3.89 -19.74 -2.80
C GLN A 29 2.50 -20.21 -3.26
N ALA A 30 1.88 -21.14 -2.53
CA ALA A 30 0.51 -21.56 -2.84
C ALA A 30 -0.49 -20.40 -2.71
N ALA A 31 -0.33 -19.51 -1.72
CA ALA A 31 -1.15 -18.32 -1.60
C ALA A 31 -0.94 -17.36 -2.78
N ALA A 32 0.30 -17.09 -3.16
CA ALA A 32 0.63 -16.23 -4.30
C ALA A 32 0.08 -16.78 -5.63
N GLU A 33 0.16 -18.10 -5.84
CA GLU A 33 -0.41 -18.77 -7.01
C GLU A 33 -1.94 -18.64 -7.03
N ASN A 34 -2.61 -18.93 -5.91
CA ASN A 34 -4.07 -18.85 -5.80
C ASN A 34 -4.61 -17.42 -5.91
N MET A 35 -3.86 -16.42 -5.42
CA MET A 35 -4.19 -15.00 -5.56
C MET A 35 -3.84 -14.44 -6.95
N GLY A 36 -3.13 -15.20 -7.79
CA GLY A 36 -2.65 -14.75 -9.10
C GLY A 36 -1.47 -13.77 -9.03
N ALA A 37 -0.85 -13.58 -7.86
CA ALA A 37 0.27 -12.67 -7.66
C ALA A 37 1.52 -13.07 -8.45
N VAL A 38 1.71 -14.38 -8.70
CA VAL A 38 2.87 -14.91 -9.45
C VAL A 38 2.94 -14.36 -10.89
N ASN A 39 1.79 -14.04 -11.49
CA ASN A 39 1.71 -13.56 -12.87
C ASN A 39 1.31 -12.07 -12.95
N LEU A 40 1.34 -11.36 -11.82
CA LEU A 40 0.90 -9.97 -11.74
C LEU A 40 2.01 -9.01 -12.18
N SER A 41 1.89 -8.46 -13.38
CA SER A 41 2.82 -7.44 -13.89
C SER A 41 2.35 -6.02 -13.64
N CYS A 42 1.04 -5.79 -13.64
CA CYS A 42 0.46 -4.45 -13.56
C CYS A 42 -0.91 -4.46 -12.90
N ILE A 43 -1.19 -3.44 -12.09
CA ILE A 43 -2.53 -3.12 -11.60
C ILE A 43 -2.89 -1.68 -11.94
N SER A 44 -4.17 -1.46 -12.22
CA SER A 44 -4.75 -0.12 -12.32
C SER A 44 -6.06 -0.09 -11.56
N TYR A 45 -6.26 0.94 -10.77
CA TYR A 45 -7.49 1.14 -10.01
C TYR A 45 -7.86 2.62 -9.97
N THR A 46 -9.16 2.86 -9.89
CA THR A 46 -9.74 4.20 -9.84
C THR A 46 -10.72 4.32 -8.70
N GLY A 47 -10.98 5.54 -8.27
CA GLY A 47 -11.92 5.80 -7.20
C GLY A 47 -12.17 7.28 -6.95
N THR A 48 -13.03 7.55 -5.98
CA THR A 48 -13.33 8.88 -5.46
C THR A 48 -13.43 8.80 -3.93
N GLY A 49 -13.37 9.95 -3.26
CA GLY A 49 -13.47 9.97 -1.80
C GLY A 49 -13.08 11.32 -1.21
N TYR A 50 -12.28 11.28 -0.15
CA TYR A 50 -11.72 12.48 0.47
C TYR A 50 -10.28 12.25 0.92
N VAL A 51 -9.58 13.36 1.13
CA VAL A 51 -8.23 13.37 1.70
C VAL A 51 -8.27 14.11 3.01
N GLY A 52 -7.83 13.46 4.09
CA GLY A 52 -7.57 14.11 5.37
C GLY A 52 -6.24 14.86 5.32
N LEU A 53 -6.25 16.12 5.72
CA LEU A 53 -5.08 16.98 5.79
C LEU A 53 -4.49 16.87 7.20
N ILE A 54 -3.78 15.77 7.43
CA ILE A 54 -3.23 15.40 8.74
C ILE A 54 -2.37 16.55 9.30
N GLY A 55 -2.60 16.89 10.57
CA GLY A 55 -1.86 17.96 11.27
C GLY A 55 -2.19 19.38 10.82
N GLN A 56 -3.14 19.56 9.89
CA GLN A 56 -3.58 20.88 9.41
C GLN A 56 -4.84 21.38 10.14
N GLN A 57 -5.27 20.73 11.21
CA GLN A 57 -6.41 21.14 12.03
C GLN A 57 -6.22 22.54 12.63
N TYR A 58 -7.30 23.31 12.73
CA TYR A 58 -7.28 24.66 13.30
C TYR A 58 -7.11 24.63 14.82
N ASP A 59 -7.84 23.75 15.51
CA ASP A 59 -7.73 23.51 16.94
C ASP A 59 -7.29 22.06 17.19
N HIS A 60 -6.56 21.82 18.27
CA HIS A 60 -6.07 20.48 18.63
C HIS A 60 -7.19 19.49 19.02
N ARG A 61 -8.41 19.98 19.24
CA ARG A 61 -9.60 19.16 19.52
C ARG A 61 -10.44 18.86 18.28
N ASP A 62 -10.16 19.54 17.16
CA ASP A 62 -10.89 19.33 15.91
C ASP A 62 -10.39 18.07 15.20
N ASP A 63 -11.25 17.49 14.35
CA ASP A 63 -10.82 16.46 13.40
C ASP A 63 -9.95 17.07 12.29
N TRP A 64 -9.24 16.23 11.53
CA TRP A 64 -8.43 16.70 10.41
C TRP A 64 -9.30 17.34 9.32
N PRO A 65 -8.91 18.51 8.80
CA PRO A 65 -9.60 19.12 7.67
C PRO A 65 -9.60 18.17 6.47
N ARG A 66 -10.69 18.20 5.69
CA ARG A 66 -10.85 17.31 4.54
C ARG A 66 -11.01 18.12 3.27
N VAL A 67 -10.55 17.54 2.18
CA VAL A 67 -10.86 17.98 0.80
C VAL A 67 -11.41 16.81 0.02
N GLU A 68 -12.24 17.09 -0.96
CA GLU A 68 -12.81 16.07 -1.85
C GLU A 68 -11.73 15.54 -2.78
N LEU A 69 -11.66 14.20 -2.89
CA LEU A 69 -10.91 13.50 -3.93
C LEU A 69 -11.92 13.15 -5.04
N ALA A 70 -12.07 14.09 -5.96
CA ALA A 70 -13.06 14.01 -7.04
C ALA A 70 -12.69 12.92 -8.07
N GLU A 71 -11.39 12.68 -8.26
CA GLU A 71 -10.87 11.62 -9.12
C GLU A 71 -9.58 11.07 -8.51
N TYR A 72 -9.47 9.75 -8.48
CA TYR A 72 -8.25 9.02 -8.18
C TYR A 72 -8.04 7.97 -9.26
N SER A 73 -6.81 7.89 -9.76
CA SER A 73 -6.36 6.79 -10.61
C SER A 73 -4.94 6.45 -10.23
N ARG A 74 -4.62 5.17 -10.03
CA ARG A 74 -3.24 4.73 -9.83
C ARG A 74 -2.97 3.49 -10.65
N THR A 75 -1.89 3.55 -11.41
CA THR A 75 -1.32 2.42 -12.13
C THR A 75 0.02 2.08 -11.52
N ILE A 76 0.26 0.79 -11.30
CA ILE A 76 1.50 0.25 -10.75
C ILE A 76 1.97 -0.82 -11.73
N ASN A 77 3.21 -0.69 -12.21
CA ASN A 77 3.89 -1.68 -13.02
C ASN A 77 5.04 -2.26 -12.19
N TYR A 78 4.87 -3.51 -11.77
CA TYR A 78 5.81 -4.22 -10.90
C TYR A 78 7.10 -4.60 -11.64
N ASP A 79 7.01 -4.95 -12.93
CA ASP A 79 8.19 -5.27 -13.76
C ASP A 79 9.12 -4.06 -13.92
N ALA A 80 8.51 -2.89 -14.16
CA ALA A 80 9.22 -1.63 -14.33
C ALA A 80 9.51 -0.90 -13.01
N LYS A 81 9.05 -1.43 -11.86
CA LYS A 81 9.17 -0.79 -10.54
C LYS A 81 8.68 0.64 -10.54
N SER A 82 7.53 0.87 -11.18
CA SER A 82 7.01 2.21 -11.40
C SER A 82 5.55 2.36 -11.03
N SER A 83 5.16 3.57 -10.67
CA SER A 83 3.77 3.93 -10.45
C SER A 83 3.48 5.34 -10.93
N HIS A 84 2.29 5.51 -11.48
CA HIS A 84 1.70 6.80 -11.81
C HIS A 84 0.37 6.92 -11.09
N GLU A 85 0.28 7.91 -10.22
CA GLU A 85 -0.92 8.28 -9.50
C GLU A 85 -1.42 9.64 -9.99
N ILE A 86 -2.72 9.73 -10.21
CA ILE A 86 -3.45 10.95 -10.54
C ILE A 86 -4.46 11.21 -9.42
N ARG A 87 -4.45 12.44 -8.92
CA ARG A 87 -5.40 12.92 -7.92
C ARG A 87 -6.02 14.23 -8.40
N VAL A 88 -7.34 14.32 -8.42
CA VAL A 88 -8.05 15.59 -8.62
C VAL A 88 -8.73 15.97 -7.32
N LEU A 89 -8.30 17.09 -6.76
CA LEU A 89 -8.79 17.59 -5.49
C LEU A 89 -9.70 18.80 -5.70
N ARG A 90 -10.80 18.85 -4.95
CA ARG A 90 -11.74 19.98 -4.87
C ARG A 90 -11.99 20.32 -3.41
N GLN A 91 -12.45 21.54 -3.14
CA GLN A 91 -12.90 21.87 -1.78
C GLN A 91 -14.11 21.01 -1.38
N GLY A 92 -14.99 20.70 -2.34
CA GLY A 92 -16.23 19.97 -2.10
C GLY A 92 -17.13 20.67 -1.09
N ASN A 93 -17.88 19.88 -0.31
CA ASN A 93 -18.75 20.38 0.75
C ASN A 93 -18.05 20.44 2.12
N TYR A 94 -16.72 20.33 2.17
CA TYR A 94 -15.96 20.39 3.41
C TYR A 94 -15.66 21.85 3.80
N VAL A 95 -15.76 22.15 5.09
CA VAL A 95 -15.48 23.50 5.62
C VAL A 95 -14.00 23.83 5.40
N PRO A 96 -13.65 24.94 4.73
CA PRO A 96 -12.26 25.34 4.50
C PRO A 96 -11.66 26.01 5.75
N ARG A 97 -11.46 25.22 6.81
CA ARG A 97 -10.92 25.70 8.09
C ARG A 97 -9.72 24.86 8.49
N GLY A 98 -8.60 25.52 8.79
CA GLY A 98 -7.31 24.90 9.05
C GLY A 98 -6.30 25.26 7.97
N GLY A 99 -5.20 24.49 7.90
CA GLY A 99 -4.12 24.64 6.94
C GLY A 99 -4.34 23.82 5.66
N GLY A 100 -3.25 23.32 5.08
CA GLY A 100 -3.30 22.45 3.90
C GLY A 100 -3.77 23.13 2.61
N ARG A 101 -3.59 24.46 2.53
CA ARG A 101 -3.92 25.30 1.35
C ARG A 101 -5.40 25.27 0.99
N GLN A 102 -6.27 25.38 1.99
CA GLN A 102 -7.71 25.59 1.82
C GLN A 102 -8.04 27.09 1.82
N PRO A 103 -9.11 27.53 1.11
CA PRO A 103 -9.95 26.72 0.23
C PRO A 103 -9.25 26.35 -1.08
N ILE A 104 -9.55 25.17 -1.62
CA ILE A 104 -9.19 24.86 -3.01
C ILE A 104 -10.16 25.61 -3.93
N LEU A 105 -9.64 26.55 -4.72
CA LEU A 105 -10.41 27.26 -5.74
C LEU A 105 -10.43 26.44 -7.03
N GLY A 106 -11.61 25.93 -7.41
CA GLY A 106 -11.76 25.06 -8.58
C GLY A 106 -11.19 23.66 -8.33
N GLU A 107 -10.38 23.17 -9.27
CA GLU A 107 -9.75 21.86 -9.21
C GLU A 107 -8.24 21.96 -9.14
N ARG A 108 -7.64 21.08 -8.35
CA ARG A 108 -6.21 20.87 -8.32
C ARG A 108 -5.91 19.44 -8.76
N ARG A 109 -5.38 19.29 -9.97
CA ARG A 109 -4.87 18.02 -10.48
C ARG A 109 -3.40 17.86 -10.10
N GLU A 110 -3.09 16.73 -9.52
CA GLU A 110 -1.75 16.32 -9.08
C GLU A 110 -1.42 15.00 -9.76
N ASN A 111 -0.29 14.93 -10.45
CA ASN A 111 0.26 13.67 -10.93
C ASN A 111 1.52 13.37 -10.12
N ASN A 112 1.59 12.17 -9.58
CA ASN A 112 2.72 11.68 -8.80
C ASN A 112 3.31 10.48 -9.50
N PHE A 113 4.63 10.50 -9.69
CA PHE A 113 5.35 9.45 -10.40
C PHE A 113 6.44 8.86 -9.52
N VAL A 114 6.70 7.57 -9.72
CA VAL A 114 7.90 6.90 -9.26
C VAL A 114 8.37 5.93 -10.35
N LEU A 115 9.68 5.86 -10.57
CA LEU A 115 10.35 4.90 -11.43
C LEU A 115 11.67 4.52 -10.77
N ASP A 116 11.76 3.29 -10.28
CA ASP A 116 12.90 2.83 -9.49
C ASP A 116 13.24 3.85 -8.38
N ASN A 117 14.46 4.38 -8.32
CA ASN A 117 14.89 5.32 -7.29
C ASN A 117 14.57 6.79 -7.58
N PHE A 118 13.74 7.08 -8.58
CA PHE A 118 13.39 8.44 -8.98
C PHE A 118 11.91 8.72 -8.79
N ALA A 119 11.59 9.91 -8.28
CA ALA A 119 10.23 10.40 -8.18
C ALA A 119 10.13 11.87 -8.58
N TRP A 120 9.00 12.23 -9.16
CA TRP A 120 8.65 13.60 -9.51
C TRP A 120 7.14 13.80 -9.45
N ASN A 121 6.76 15.06 -9.42
CA ASN A 121 5.37 15.50 -9.41
C ASN A 121 5.12 16.41 -10.60
N GLU A 122 3.91 16.33 -11.13
CA GLU A 122 3.40 17.33 -12.06
C GLU A 122 2.18 18.02 -11.45
N GLN A 123 2.28 19.34 -11.31
CA GLN A 123 1.19 20.16 -10.79
C GLN A 123 1.09 21.46 -11.59
N GLY A 124 -0.08 21.72 -12.17
CA GLY A 124 -0.33 22.93 -12.97
C GLY A 124 0.62 23.09 -14.17
N GLY A 125 1.02 21.98 -14.79
CA GLY A 125 1.97 21.95 -15.92
C GLY A 125 3.44 22.09 -15.54
N ASN A 126 3.77 22.25 -14.25
CA ASN A 126 5.15 22.28 -13.78
C ASN A 126 5.59 20.88 -13.35
N ILE A 127 6.77 20.45 -13.80
CA ILE A 127 7.44 19.23 -13.36
C ILE A 127 8.38 19.57 -12.21
N ILE A 128 8.22 18.90 -11.08
CA ILE A 128 8.96 19.15 -9.84
C ILE A 128 9.62 17.85 -9.39
N ALA A 129 10.94 17.82 -9.30
CA ALA A 129 11.67 16.67 -8.76
C ALA A 129 11.29 16.44 -7.30
N ALA A 130 11.07 15.17 -6.91
CA ALA A 130 10.65 14.77 -5.57
C ALA A 130 11.53 13.63 -5.03
N PRO A 131 12.86 13.83 -4.90
CA PRO A 131 13.80 12.75 -4.57
C PRO A 131 13.52 12.10 -3.21
N THR A 132 13.01 12.87 -2.22
CA THR A 132 12.65 12.34 -0.90
C THR A 132 11.44 11.42 -0.92
N GLU A 133 10.63 11.49 -1.97
CA GLU A 133 9.42 10.67 -2.12
C GLU A 133 9.70 9.34 -2.82
N ALA A 134 10.88 9.15 -3.41
CA ALA A 134 11.19 7.96 -4.19
C ALA A 134 11.11 6.69 -3.33
N GLU A 135 11.76 6.69 -2.16
CA GLU A 135 11.75 5.55 -1.25
C GLU A 135 10.35 5.23 -0.72
N ILE A 136 9.57 6.27 -0.36
CA ILE A 136 8.21 6.11 0.15
C ILE A 136 7.29 5.52 -0.94
N ARG A 137 7.35 6.07 -2.15
CA ARG A 137 6.50 5.60 -3.27
C ARG A 137 6.89 4.23 -3.78
N GLN A 138 8.17 3.88 -3.69
CA GLN A 138 8.61 2.51 -3.90
C GLN A 138 7.97 1.61 -2.85
N LEU A 139 8.09 1.94 -1.55
CA LEU A 139 7.51 1.12 -0.47
C LEU A 139 6.00 0.88 -0.63
N ASP A 140 5.25 1.84 -1.15
CA ASP A 140 3.81 1.67 -1.44
C ASP A 140 3.49 0.63 -2.54
N ILE A 141 4.47 0.22 -3.34
CA ILE A 141 4.27 -0.66 -4.50
C ILE A 141 5.06 -1.98 -4.39
N TRP A 142 5.68 -2.27 -3.24
CA TRP A 142 6.41 -3.50 -2.94
C TRP A 142 5.68 -4.41 -1.96
#